data_AF-A0A6I5ZTQ6-F1
#
_entry.id   AF-A0A6I5ZTQ6-F1
#
_cell.length_a   1.000
_cell.length_b   1.000
_cell.length_c   1.000
_cell.angle_alpha   90.00
_cell.angle_beta   90.00
_cell.angle_gamma   90.00
#
_symmetry.space_group_name_H-M   'P 1'
#
loop_
_entity.id
_entity.type
_entity.pdbx_description
1 polymer ?
#
loop_
_entity_poly.entity_id
_entity_poly.type
_entity_poly.pdbx_seq_one_letter_code
_entity_poly.pdbx_strand_id
1 'polypeptide(L)'
;MATRKLGILPCQGACNVGNMTHKVALKFVDNEKISMVCSLGLPLAIPSIIDMAKANDHFIALNGCPMKCSSKALDKVGITDYEEIVLTGDFGIAKNKNFADETGMDEVEAKVKNSIEKYFAS
;
A
#
# COMPACT_ATOMS: atom_id res chain seq x y z
N MET A 1 10.26 -16.88 18.46
CA MET A 1 9.38 -15.71 18.29
C MET A 1 8.99 -15.66 16.83
N ALA A 2 7.71 -15.50 16.51
CA ALA A 2 7.29 -15.34 15.12
C ALA A 2 7.82 -14.00 14.59
N THR A 3 8.41 -14.01 13.41
CA THR A 3 8.85 -12.79 12.72
C THR A 3 7.62 -11.99 12.32
N ARG A 4 7.51 -10.74 12.80
CA ARG A 4 6.44 -9.81 12.38
C ARG A 4 6.45 -9.64 10.85
N LYS A 5 5.28 -9.54 10.24
CA LYS A 5 5.09 -9.35 8.80
C LYS A 5 4.25 -8.11 8.51
N LEU A 6 4.52 -7.49 7.37
CA LEU A 6 3.86 -6.27 6.92
C LEU A 6 3.35 -6.43 5.48
N GLY A 7 2.07 -6.13 5.25
CA GLY A 7 1.45 -6.15 3.93
C GLY A 7 1.36 -4.74 3.34
N ILE A 8 1.83 -4.53 2.11
CA ILE A 8 1.61 -3.26 1.39
C ILE A 8 0.49 -3.45 0.39
N LEU A 9 -0.56 -2.65 0.49
CA LEU A 9 -1.67 -2.64 -0.47
C LEU A 9 -1.64 -1.36 -1.32
N PRO A 10 -1.01 -1.39 -2.51
CA PRO A 10 -1.07 -0.29 -3.44
C PRO A 10 -2.46 -0.17 -4.08
N CYS A 11 -2.92 1.05 -4.33
CA CYS A 11 -4.24 1.27 -4.94
C CYS A 11 -4.29 0.88 -6.42
N GLN A 12 -3.16 0.95 -7.15
CA GLN A 12 -3.05 0.57 -8.57
C GLN A 12 -4.11 1.18 -9.51
N GLY A 13 -4.50 2.44 -9.27
CA GLY A 13 -5.51 3.12 -10.09
C GLY A 13 -5.01 3.57 -11.48
N ALA A 14 -5.93 3.83 -12.42
CA ALA A 14 -5.64 4.26 -13.79
C ALA A 14 -5.22 5.76 -13.91
N CYS A 15 -4.12 6.13 -13.24
CA CYS A 15 -3.49 7.46 -13.24
C CYS A 15 -2.04 7.40 -12.75
N ASN A 16 -1.28 8.51 -12.88
CA ASN A 16 0.11 8.63 -12.42
C ASN A 16 0.30 8.20 -10.95
N VAL A 17 -0.46 8.78 -10.02
CA VAL A 17 -0.38 8.47 -8.58
C VAL A 17 -0.79 7.02 -8.26
N GLY A 18 -1.67 6.43 -9.07
CA GLY A 18 -2.02 5.01 -8.96
C GLY A 18 -0.83 4.11 -9.33
N ASN A 19 -0.16 4.42 -10.44
CA ASN A 19 1.08 3.73 -10.84
C ASN A 19 2.21 3.92 -9.84
N MET A 20 2.40 5.13 -9.30
CA MET A 20 3.40 5.41 -8.27
C MET A 20 3.20 4.48 -7.07
N THR A 21 1.97 4.31 -6.57
CA THR A 21 1.74 3.41 -5.42
C THR A 21 2.26 2.00 -5.67
N HIS A 22 2.10 1.48 -6.89
CA HIS A 22 2.62 0.16 -7.25
C HIS A 22 4.15 0.13 -7.27
N LYS A 23 4.77 1.12 -7.93
CA LYS A 23 6.23 1.23 -8.07
C LYS A 23 6.92 1.38 -6.71
N VAL A 24 6.37 2.24 -5.84
CA VAL A 24 6.85 2.42 -4.47
C VAL A 24 6.75 1.10 -3.70
N ALA A 25 5.60 0.40 -3.76
CA ALA A 25 5.46 -0.87 -3.05
C ALA A 25 6.49 -1.92 -3.52
N LEU A 26 6.78 -2.01 -4.82
CA LEU A 26 7.78 -2.93 -5.36
C LEU A 26 9.21 -2.70 -4.84
N LYS A 27 9.54 -1.49 -4.37
CA LYS A 27 10.87 -1.21 -3.79
C LYS A 27 11.08 -1.84 -2.42
N PHE A 28 10.01 -2.19 -1.70
CA PHE A 28 10.09 -2.67 -0.31
C PHE A 28 9.66 -4.12 -0.14
N VAL A 29 8.92 -4.69 -1.10
CA VAL A 29 8.46 -6.07 -1.02
C VAL A 29 9.65 -7.03 -1.20
N ASP A 30 9.85 -7.90 -0.20
CA ASP A 30 10.89 -8.95 -0.19
C ASP A 30 10.29 -10.37 -0.21
N ASN A 31 8.97 -10.50 -0.04
CA ASN A 31 8.22 -11.76 0.09
C ASN A 31 8.63 -12.64 1.28
N GLU A 32 9.37 -12.09 2.24
CA GLU A 32 9.73 -12.75 3.50
C GLU A 32 9.05 -12.06 4.69
N LYS A 33 9.32 -10.76 4.86
CA LYS A 33 8.77 -9.91 5.92
C LYS A 33 7.77 -8.90 5.38
N ILE A 34 7.95 -8.46 4.14
CA ILE A 34 7.12 -7.46 3.49
C ILE A 34 6.51 -8.08 2.25
N SER A 35 5.19 -8.21 2.23
CA SER A 35 4.44 -8.81 1.13
C SER A 35 3.57 -7.79 0.41
N MET A 36 3.35 -8.01 -0.88
CA MET A 36 2.36 -7.23 -1.64
C MET A 36 0.97 -7.87 -1.46
N VAL A 37 -0.02 -7.06 -1.11
CA VAL A 37 -1.42 -7.49 -1.04
C VAL A 37 -2.10 -7.20 -2.39
N CYS A 38 -2.84 -8.18 -2.92
CA CYS A 38 -3.46 -8.06 -4.23
C CYS A 38 -4.62 -7.04 -4.24
N SER A 39 -4.44 -5.93 -4.95
CA SER A 39 -5.37 -4.80 -5.02
C SER A 39 -6.74 -5.14 -5.61
N LEU A 40 -6.79 -6.06 -6.58
CA LEU A 40 -8.03 -6.49 -7.21
C LEU A 40 -8.68 -7.67 -6.47
N GLY A 41 -7.86 -8.62 -6.04
CA GLY A 41 -8.35 -9.86 -5.44
C GLY A 41 -8.92 -9.69 -4.03
N LEU A 42 -8.34 -8.79 -3.23
CA LEU A 42 -8.80 -8.52 -1.87
C LEU A 42 -10.25 -8.01 -1.81
N PRO A 43 -10.65 -6.95 -2.55
CA PRO A 43 -12.03 -6.44 -2.50
C PRO A 43 -13.06 -7.39 -3.15
N LEU A 44 -12.61 -8.35 -3.95
CA LEU A 44 -13.43 -9.45 -4.49
C LEU A 44 -13.66 -10.58 -3.47
N ALA A 45 -13.09 -10.46 -2.26
CA ALA A 45 -13.20 -11.43 -1.19
C ALA A 45 -12.79 -12.85 -1.60
N ILE A 46 -11.79 -12.98 -2.46
CA ILE A 46 -11.25 -14.27 -2.87
C ILE A 46 -10.61 -14.94 -1.63
N PRO A 47 -11.09 -16.11 -1.17
CA PRO A 47 -10.68 -16.67 0.13
C PRO A 47 -9.16 -16.83 0.28
N SER A 48 -8.49 -17.41 -0.73
CA SER A 48 -7.04 -17.59 -0.70
C SER A 48 -6.27 -16.28 -0.62
N ILE A 49 -6.79 -15.19 -1.20
CA ILE A 49 -6.16 -13.87 -1.14
C ILE A 49 -6.36 -13.22 0.23
N ILE A 50 -7.54 -13.39 0.84
CA ILE A 50 -7.78 -12.95 2.21
C ILE A 50 -6.86 -13.69 3.17
N ASP A 51 -6.73 -15.01 3.03
CA ASP A 51 -5.88 -15.84 3.89
C ASP A 51 -4.40 -15.43 3.76
N MET A 52 -3.93 -15.20 2.53
CA MET A 52 -2.58 -14.68 2.29
C MET A 52 -2.39 -13.27 2.87
N ALA A 53 -3.37 -12.38 2.73
CA ALA A 53 -3.29 -11.04 3.29
C ALA A 53 -3.19 -11.08 4.82
N LYS A 54 -4.05 -11.87 5.48
CA LYS A 54 -4.09 -12.05 6.94
C LYS A 54 -2.88 -12.78 7.54
N ALA A 55 -1.97 -13.28 6.70
CA ALA A 55 -0.67 -13.75 7.16
C ALA A 55 0.28 -12.59 7.54
N ASN A 56 -0.08 -11.35 7.23
CA ASN A 56 0.61 -10.16 7.72
C ASN A 56 -0.05 -9.66 9.01
N ASP A 57 0.77 -9.11 9.91
CA ASP A 57 0.31 -8.61 11.19
C ASP A 57 -0.15 -7.15 11.13
N HIS A 58 0.40 -6.38 10.18
CA HIS A 58 0.09 -4.96 9.96
C HIS A 58 0.13 -4.62 8.47
N PHE A 59 -0.47 -3.51 8.07
CA PHE A 59 -0.55 -3.12 6.66
C PHE A 59 -0.23 -1.65 6.42
N ILE A 60 0.20 -1.35 5.19
CA ILE A 60 0.25 0.01 4.66
C ILE A 60 -0.76 0.09 3.51
N ALA A 61 -1.79 0.92 3.69
CA ALA A 61 -2.76 1.26 2.66
C ALA A 61 -2.23 2.43 1.84
N LEU A 62 -1.58 2.12 0.71
CA LEU A 62 -0.94 3.13 -0.14
C LEU A 62 -1.91 3.60 -1.22
N ASN A 63 -2.49 4.78 -1.01
CA ASN A 63 -3.54 5.35 -1.84
C ASN A 63 -3.00 6.48 -2.72
N GLY A 64 -3.31 6.42 -4.02
CA GLY A 64 -2.91 7.48 -4.94
C GLY A 64 -3.74 8.78 -4.78
N CYS A 65 -5.00 8.68 -4.37
CA CYS A 65 -5.93 9.82 -4.38
C CYS A 65 -6.99 9.73 -3.26
N PRO A 66 -7.83 10.77 -3.05
CA PRO A 66 -8.77 10.84 -1.92
C PRO A 66 -9.87 9.78 -1.93
N MET A 67 -9.99 8.99 -3.01
CA MET A 67 -10.90 7.85 -3.06
C MET A 67 -10.56 6.74 -2.06
N LYS A 68 -9.29 6.66 -1.64
CA LYS A 68 -8.81 5.73 -0.60
C LYS A 68 -9.17 4.26 -0.87
N CYS A 69 -8.97 3.80 -2.12
CA CYS A 69 -9.41 2.47 -2.54
C CYS A 69 -8.72 1.33 -1.76
N SER A 70 -7.44 1.47 -1.43
CA SER A 70 -6.71 0.46 -0.66
C SER A 70 -7.28 0.32 0.75
N SER A 71 -7.47 1.45 1.44
CA SER A 71 -8.04 1.48 2.80
C SER A 71 -9.41 0.82 2.83
N LYS A 72 -10.30 1.23 1.90
CA LYS A 72 -11.63 0.64 1.75
C LYS A 72 -11.60 -0.85 1.43
N ALA A 73 -10.61 -1.32 0.67
CA ALA A 73 -10.47 -2.74 0.37
C ALA A 73 -10.06 -3.56 1.59
N LEU A 74 -9.17 -3.04 2.45
CA LEU A 74 -8.80 -3.66 3.73
C LEU A 74 -10.00 -3.68 4.68
N ASP A 75 -10.67 -2.53 4.86
CA ASP A 75 -11.85 -2.39 5.73
C ASP A 75 -12.94 -3.40 5.35
N LYS A 76 -13.20 -3.56 4.04
CA LYS A 76 -14.25 -4.45 3.51
C LYS A 76 -14.04 -5.91 3.91
N VAL A 77 -12.80 -6.35 4.11
CA VAL A 77 -12.48 -7.74 4.53
C VAL A 77 -12.12 -7.85 6.02
N GLY A 78 -12.36 -6.79 6.79
CA GLY A 78 -12.16 -6.74 8.24
C GLY A 78 -10.71 -6.53 8.67
N ILE A 79 -9.83 -6.09 7.77
CA ILE A 79 -8.45 -5.71 8.11
C ILE A 79 -8.45 -4.22 8.45
N THR A 80 -8.23 -3.89 9.72
CA THR A 80 -8.33 -2.50 10.24
C THR A 80 -7.02 -1.97 10.83
N ASP A 81 -6.04 -2.83 11.07
CA ASP A 81 -4.71 -2.42 11.54
C ASP A 81 -3.81 -2.05 10.36
N TYR A 82 -3.91 -0.80 9.92
CA TYR A 82 -3.10 -0.28 8.83
C TYR A 82 -2.76 1.21 8.97
N GLU A 83 -1.59 1.60 8.48
CA GLU A 83 -1.28 3.01 8.22
C GLU A 83 -1.84 3.42 6.84
N GLU A 84 -2.61 4.51 6.80
CA GLU A 84 -3.09 5.10 5.56
C GLU A 84 -2.13 6.18 5.07
N ILE A 85 -1.74 6.11 3.79
CA ILE A 85 -0.96 7.13 3.09
C ILE A 85 -1.72 7.53 1.82
N VAL A 86 -1.89 8.83 1.57
CA VAL A 86 -2.61 9.38 0.41
C VAL A 86 -1.73 10.35 -0.37
N LEU A 87 -1.19 9.92 -1.51
CA LEU A 87 -0.20 10.68 -2.30
C LEU A 87 -0.63 12.14 -2.60
N THR A 88 -1.85 12.33 -3.10
CA THR A 88 -2.36 13.68 -3.42
C THR A 88 -2.55 14.56 -2.19
N GLY A 89 -2.86 13.98 -1.04
CA GLY A 89 -3.19 14.72 0.19
C GLY A 89 -1.95 15.02 1.02
N ASP A 90 -1.12 14.01 1.23
CA ASP A 90 0.02 14.07 2.14
C ASP A 90 1.24 14.74 1.50
N PHE A 91 1.34 14.72 0.17
CA PHE A 91 2.49 15.23 -0.59
C PHE A 91 2.12 16.25 -1.67
N GLY A 92 0.82 16.55 -1.87
CA GLY A 92 0.37 17.49 -2.90
C GLY A 92 0.62 17.03 -4.34
N ILE A 93 0.89 15.75 -4.59
CA ILE A 93 1.16 15.22 -5.94
C ILE A 93 -0.12 15.23 -6.78
N ALA A 94 -0.12 16.00 -7.87
CA ALA A 94 -1.30 16.16 -8.71
C ALA A 94 -1.62 14.88 -9.50
N LYS A 95 -2.87 14.41 -9.40
CA LYS A 95 -3.37 13.30 -10.21
C LYS A 95 -3.53 13.73 -11.67
N ASN A 96 -2.94 12.98 -12.59
CA ASN A 96 -3.04 13.20 -14.02
C ASN A 96 -3.02 11.87 -14.82
N LYS A 97 -3.08 11.98 -16.16
CA LYS A 97 -3.13 10.85 -17.10
C LYS A 97 -1.78 10.51 -17.74
N ASN A 98 -0.71 11.21 -17.38
CA ASN A 98 0.65 10.82 -17.76
C ASN A 98 1.14 9.72 -16.81
N PHE A 99 0.94 8.46 -17.18
CA PHE A 99 1.31 7.29 -16.37
C PHE A 99 2.81 7.14 -16.05
N ALA A 100 3.66 7.90 -16.75
CA ALA A 100 5.10 7.94 -16.54
C ALA A 100 5.55 9.11 -15.63
N ASP A 101 4.64 10.00 -15.25
CA ASP A 101 4.93 11.05 -14.27
C ASP A 101 5.12 10.42 -12.88
N GLU A 102 6.31 10.64 -12.31
CA GLU A 102 6.75 10.17 -11.00
C GLU A 102 7.18 11.34 -10.11
N THR A 103 6.78 12.56 -10.44
CA THR A 103 7.15 13.75 -9.66
C THR A 103 6.73 13.60 -8.20
N GLY A 104 7.68 13.74 -7.27
CA GLY A 104 7.47 13.59 -5.82
C GLY A 104 7.45 12.15 -5.31
N MET A 105 7.73 11.15 -6.14
CA MET A 105 7.73 9.74 -5.73
C MET A 105 8.81 9.43 -4.67
N ASP A 106 9.93 10.15 -4.68
CA ASP A 106 11.02 10.05 -3.70
C ASP A 106 10.56 10.40 -2.27
N GLU A 107 9.71 11.41 -2.12
CA GLU A 107 9.12 11.76 -0.81
C GLU A 107 8.18 10.64 -0.31
N VAL A 108 7.41 10.04 -1.22
CA VAL A 108 6.53 8.91 -0.91
C VAL A 108 7.35 7.70 -0.46
N GLU A 109 8.44 7.40 -1.16
CA GLU A 109 9.37 6.33 -0.79
C GLU A 109 9.98 6.55 0.60
N ALA A 110 10.43 7.78 0.89
CA ALA A 110 10.97 8.12 2.19
C ALA A 110 9.93 7.93 3.30
N LYS A 111 8.67 8.35 3.08
CA LYS A 111 7.58 8.15 4.03
C LYS A 111 7.29 6.67 4.26
N VAL A 112 7.15 5.87 3.20
CA VAL A 112 6.89 4.43 3.30
C VAL A 112 8.03 3.72 4.03
N LYS A 113 9.29 4.05 3.70
CA LYS A 113 10.47 3.53 4.40
C LYS A 113 10.43 3.82 5.90
N ASN A 114 10.15 5.07 6.28
CA ASN A 114 10.06 5.48 7.68
C ASN A 114 8.94 4.72 8.42
N SER A 115 7.80 4.50 7.77
CA SER A 115 6.69 3.71 8.34
C SER A 115 7.09 2.25 8.57
N ILE A 116 7.77 1.64 7.59
CA ILE A 116 8.31 0.28 7.71
C ILE A 116 9.32 0.18 8.86
N GLU A 117 10.28 1.11 8.93
CA GLU A 117 11.31 1.11 9.99
C GLU A 117 10.69 1.28 11.37
N LYS A 118 9.73 2.20 11.54
CA LYS A 118 9.00 2.38 12.80
C LYS A 118 8.25 1.12 13.22
N TYR A 119 7.58 0.47 12.27
CA TYR A 119 6.85 -0.77 12.54
C TYR A 119 7.78 -1.88 13.07
N PHE A 120 8.91 -2.11 12.41
CA PHE A 120 9.86 -3.15 12.79
C PHE A 120 10.75 -2.80 14.00
N ALA A 121 10.85 -1.52 14.37
CA ALA A 121 11.55 -1.08 15.57
C ALA A 121 10.70 -1.19 16.85
N SER A 122 9.38 -1.31 16.72
CA SER A 122 8.43 -1.54 17.83
C SER A 122 8.35 -2.99 18.26
#